data_AF-A0AB38C0A1-F1
#
_entry.id   AF-A0AB38C0A1-F1
#
_cell.length_a   1.000
_cell.length_b   1.000
_cell.length_c   1.000
_cell.angle_alpha   90.00
_cell.angle_beta   90.00
_cell.angle_gamma   90.00
#
_symmetry.space_group_name_H-M   'P 1'
#
loop_
_entity.id
_entity.type
_entity.pdbx_description
1 polymer ?
#
loop_
_entity_poly.entity_id
_entity_poly.type
_entity_poly.pdbx_seq_one_letter_code
_entity_poly.pdbx_strand_id
1 'polypeptide(L)'
;MLRAIFSVETQACFQVVREVTGFEMETHLKEPFLKFHLYVTEPQPDCITQLRNNEKKGDYWYHQLVNGILGNVQQSFLCVLYHQGRLLSVEAELMRRLASLGEIPLKNSMLGMGGTYILDFEYQAYVMAYRRCLDQLATALSAFFKERISSFRSLPKKLARKRPIEVVKAITNTHSKYISAFEFVMSEDGAPSVRDRIAHFEFVPAGTLNIRADGAILVGGGENLNFDQISGPETMELAKTINNKTLALHSCISEIFNEFIQSVTAWEQGTKEK
;
A
#
# COMPACT_ATOMS: atom_id res chain seq x y z
N MET A 1 -22.32 -23.59 19.09
CA MET A 1 -21.65 -22.37 18.60
C MET A 1 -21.39 -22.43 17.09
N LEU A 2 -20.63 -23.41 16.57
CA LEU A 2 -20.41 -23.57 15.11
C LEU A 2 -21.71 -23.72 14.28
N ARG A 3 -22.70 -24.50 14.74
CA ARG A 3 -24.00 -24.64 14.05
C ARG A 3 -24.77 -23.34 13.86
N ALA A 4 -24.62 -22.36 14.77
CA ALA A 4 -25.28 -21.06 14.66
C ALA A 4 -24.58 -20.16 13.61
N ILE A 5 -23.24 -20.29 13.47
CA ILE A 5 -22.45 -19.55 12.47
C ILE A 5 -22.77 -20.01 11.05
N PHE A 6 -23.03 -21.31 10.87
CA PHE A 6 -23.39 -21.89 9.58
C PHE A 6 -24.91 -21.92 9.32
N SER A 7 -25.72 -21.26 10.15
CA SER A 7 -27.15 -21.15 9.87
C SER A 7 -27.39 -20.26 8.65
N VAL A 8 -28.49 -20.50 7.94
CA VAL A 8 -28.87 -19.73 6.74
C VAL A 8 -28.99 -18.24 7.07
N GLU A 9 -29.56 -17.93 8.23
CA GLU A 9 -29.76 -16.56 8.72
C GLU A 9 -28.42 -15.85 8.96
N THR A 10 -27.46 -16.53 9.61
CA THR A 10 -26.14 -15.93 9.86
C THR A 10 -25.34 -15.75 8.57
N GLN A 11 -25.44 -16.69 7.62
CA GLN A 11 -24.82 -16.54 6.29
C GLN A 11 -25.47 -15.40 5.49
N ALA A 12 -26.80 -15.23 5.57
CA ALA A 12 -27.49 -14.09 4.98
C ALA A 12 -27.02 -12.76 5.60
N CYS A 13 -26.81 -12.70 6.92
CA CYS A 13 -26.23 -11.52 7.56
C CYS A 13 -24.83 -11.21 7.01
N PHE A 14 -23.95 -12.21 6.86
CA PHE A 14 -22.62 -12.00 6.27
C PHE A 14 -22.70 -11.51 4.83
N GLN A 15 -23.62 -12.05 4.03
CA GLN A 15 -23.84 -11.63 2.66
C GLN A 15 -24.28 -10.16 2.58
N VAL A 16 -25.27 -9.75 3.38
CA VAL A 16 -25.73 -8.35 3.44
C VAL A 16 -24.61 -7.41 3.86
N VAL A 17 -23.83 -7.76 4.88
CA VAL A 17 -22.68 -6.94 5.32
C VAL A 17 -21.64 -6.81 4.20
N ARG A 18 -21.35 -7.90 3.48
CA ARG A 18 -20.40 -7.89 2.35
C ARG A 18 -20.92 -7.07 1.18
N GLU A 19 -22.21 -7.13 0.86
CA GLU A 19 -22.79 -6.34 -0.24
C GLU A 19 -22.77 -4.84 0.04
N VAL A 20 -23.00 -4.43 1.29
CA VAL A 20 -23.10 -3.01 1.65
C VAL A 20 -21.74 -2.39 1.97
N THR A 21 -20.87 -3.12 2.68
CA THR A 21 -19.62 -2.57 3.24
C THR A 21 -18.37 -3.28 2.73
N GLY A 22 -18.53 -4.35 1.94
CA GLY A 22 -17.42 -5.11 1.44
C GLY A 22 -16.62 -4.35 0.39
N PHE A 23 -15.32 -4.59 0.40
CA PHE A 23 -14.42 -4.17 -0.66
C PHE A 23 -13.52 -5.35 -1.00
N GLU A 24 -13.49 -5.73 -2.28
CA GLU A 24 -12.80 -6.94 -2.73
C GLU A 24 -11.52 -6.61 -3.49
N MET A 25 -10.42 -7.21 -3.03
CA MET A 25 -9.16 -7.21 -3.77
C MET A 25 -9.26 -8.18 -4.95
N GLU A 26 -8.77 -7.76 -6.12
CA GLU A 26 -8.66 -8.62 -7.29
C GLU A 26 -7.74 -9.83 -7.05
N THR A 27 -7.99 -10.92 -7.78
CA THR A 27 -7.28 -12.19 -7.56
C THR A 27 -5.76 -12.06 -7.70
N HIS A 28 -5.29 -11.33 -8.72
CA HIS A 28 -3.85 -11.14 -8.95
C HIS A 28 -3.18 -10.34 -7.83
N LEU A 29 -3.91 -9.42 -7.20
CA LEU A 29 -3.42 -8.64 -6.06
C LEU A 29 -3.33 -9.46 -4.77
N LYS A 30 -4.17 -10.50 -4.64
CA LYS A 30 -4.19 -11.43 -3.50
C LYS A 30 -3.04 -12.44 -3.53
N GLU A 31 -2.44 -12.69 -4.69
CA GLU A 31 -1.46 -13.76 -4.91
C GLU A 31 -0.33 -13.79 -3.86
N PRO A 32 0.33 -12.66 -3.50
CA PRO A 32 1.42 -12.70 -2.51
C PRO A 32 0.96 -13.17 -1.14
N PHE A 33 -0.25 -12.77 -0.72
CA PHE A 33 -0.81 -13.15 0.58
C PHE A 33 -1.21 -14.63 0.59
N LEU A 34 -1.78 -15.12 -0.51
CA LEU A 34 -2.09 -16.55 -0.67
C LEU A 34 -0.82 -17.40 -0.63
N LYS A 35 0.24 -16.96 -1.32
CA LYS A 35 1.53 -17.65 -1.29
C LYS A 35 2.14 -17.69 0.11
N PHE A 36 2.07 -16.58 0.85
CA PHE A 36 2.50 -16.55 2.25
C PHE A 36 1.62 -17.44 3.13
N HIS A 37 0.30 -17.46 2.92
CA HIS A 37 -0.62 -18.35 3.63
C HIS A 37 -0.24 -19.82 3.43
N LEU A 38 -0.09 -20.25 2.17
CA LEU A 38 0.32 -21.62 1.83
C LEU A 38 1.67 -21.97 2.47
N TYR A 39 2.64 -21.04 2.44
CA TYR A 39 3.93 -21.24 3.10
C TYR A 39 3.79 -21.52 4.59
N VAL A 40 2.88 -20.84 5.31
CA VAL A 40 2.71 -21.05 6.76
C VAL A 40 1.79 -22.21 7.13
N THR A 41 1.08 -22.81 6.17
CA THR A 41 0.12 -23.90 6.43
C THR A 41 0.51 -25.25 5.81
N GLU A 42 1.26 -25.31 4.70
CA GLU A 42 1.36 -26.53 3.87
C GLU A 42 2.77 -26.87 3.33
N PRO A 43 3.54 -27.75 4.01
CA PRO A 43 3.45 -28.04 5.44
C PRO A 43 3.95 -26.85 6.27
N GLN A 44 3.42 -26.67 7.48
CA GLN A 44 3.84 -25.59 8.37
C GLN A 44 5.36 -25.65 8.69
N PRO A 45 6.11 -24.56 8.49
CA PRO A 45 7.54 -24.50 8.78
C PRO A 45 7.84 -24.60 10.28
N ASP A 46 9.03 -25.12 10.63
CA ASP A 46 9.43 -25.32 12.02
C ASP A 46 9.56 -24.01 12.77
N CYS A 47 10.02 -22.95 12.10
CA CYS A 47 10.11 -21.61 12.68
C CYS A 47 8.74 -21.06 13.10
N ILE A 48 7.67 -21.37 12.35
CA ILE A 48 6.29 -21.00 12.71
C ILE A 48 5.84 -21.79 13.95
N THR A 49 6.14 -23.08 14.00
CA THR A 49 5.87 -23.93 15.17
C THR A 49 6.59 -23.40 16.42
N GLN A 50 7.87 -23.02 16.29
CA GLN A 50 8.67 -22.43 17.37
C GLN A 50 8.15 -21.06 17.82
N LEU A 51 7.62 -20.25 16.90
CA LEU A 51 7.02 -18.95 17.23
C LEU A 51 5.73 -19.12 18.05
N ARG A 52 4.94 -20.18 17.81
CA ARG A 52 3.76 -20.51 18.60
C ARG A 52 4.11 -21.02 20.00
N ASN A 53 5.04 -21.97 20.08
CA ASN A 53 5.40 -22.64 21.34
C ASN A 53 6.25 -21.77 22.32
N ASN A 54 6.31 -20.45 22.14
CA ASN A 54 7.15 -19.56 22.95
C ASN A 54 6.50 -19.26 24.32
N GLU A 55 6.91 -20.02 25.34
CA GLU A 55 6.37 -20.02 26.71
C GLU A 55 6.32 -18.63 27.41
N LYS A 56 7.20 -17.68 27.05
CA LYS A 56 7.32 -16.39 27.75
C LYS A 56 6.40 -15.28 27.23
N LYS A 57 5.87 -15.43 26.01
CA LYS A 57 5.02 -14.42 25.33
C LYS A 57 4.05 -15.12 24.38
N GLY A 58 3.25 -16.06 24.93
CA GLY A 58 2.40 -17.00 24.18
C GLY A 58 1.84 -16.43 22.88
N ASP A 59 2.05 -17.13 21.77
CA ASP A 59 1.67 -16.81 20.38
C ASP A 59 1.88 -15.37 19.88
N TYR A 60 2.45 -14.44 20.65
CA TYR A 60 2.47 -13.02 20.33
C TYR A 60 3.23 -12.76 19.04
N TRP A 61 4.44 -13.32 18.92
CA TRP A 61 5.27 -13.14 17.72
C TRP A 61 4.70 -13.86 16.51
N TYR A 62 4.06 -15.01 16.71
CA TYR A 62 3.31 -15.69 15.67
C TYR A 62 2.19 -14.78 15.15
N HIS A 63 1.37 -14.20 16.03
CA HIS A 63 0.30 -13.29 15.63
C HIS A 63 0.83 -12.02 14.96
N GLN A 64 1.93 -11.44 15.45
CA GLN A 64 2.54 -10.27 14.83
C GLN A 64 3.08 -10.57 13.43
N LEU A 65 3.61 -11.77 13.18
CA LEU A 65 4.08 -12.16 11.85
C LEU A 65 2.90 -12.55 10.94
N VAL A 66 2.18 -13.61 11.31
CA VAL A 66 1.17 -14.24 10.44
C VAL A 66 -0.08 -13.39 10.32
N ASN A 67 -0.68 -12.98 11.45
CA ASN A 67 -1.85 -12.09 11.41
C ASN A 67 -1.44 -10.65 11.05
N GLY A 68 -0.17 -10.28 11.26
CA GLY A 68 0.36 -9.02 10.75
C GLY A 68 0.36 -8.99 9.22
N ILE A 69 0.86 -10.03 8.56
CA ILE A 69 0.86 -10.12 7.09
C ILE A 69 -0.55 -10.35 6.53
N LEU A 70 -1.23 -11.42 6.95
CA LEU A 70 -2.53 -11.83 6.41
C LEU A 70 -3.71 -10.97 6.89
N GLY A 71 -3.51 -10.21 7.97
CA GLY A 71 -4.47 -9.25 8.49
C GLY A 71 -4.02 -7.82 8.19
N ASN A 72 -3.08 -7.29 8.97
CA ASN A 72 -2.79 -5.85 8.96
C ASN A 72 -2.25 -5.35 7.61
N VAL A 73 -1.29 -6.03 7.00
CA VAL A 73 -0.71 -5.63 5.70
C VAL A 73 -1.77 -5.75 4.60
N GLN A 74 -2.47 -6.88 4.54
CA GLN A 74 -3.53 -7.10 3.55
C GLN A 74 -4.66 -6.06 3.65
N GLN A 75 -5.12 -5.75 4.86
CA GLN A 75 -6.20 -4.78 5.09
C GLN A 75 -5.76 -3.34 4.84
N SER A 76 -4.53 -2.98 5.21
CA SER A 76 -3.98 -1.66 4.87
C SER A 76 -3.75 -1.50 3.37
N PHE A 77 -3.35 -2.56 2.66
CA PHE A 77 -3.25 -2.55 1.21
C PHE A 77 -4.64 -2.44 0.53
N LEU A 78 -5.67 -3.11 1.05
CA LEU A 78 -7.06 -2.91 0.62
C LEU A 78 -7.50 -1.45 0.75
N CYS A 79 -7.13 -0.78 1.84
CA CYS A 79 -7.42 0.65 2.04
C CYS A 79 -6.71 1.52 0.99
N VAL A 80 -5.47 1.20 0.62
CA VAL A 80 -4.77 1.87 -0.50
C VAL A 80 -5.54 1.70 -1.81
N LEU A 81 -5.95 0.47 -2.13
CA LEU A 81 -6.71 0.16 -3.35
C LEU A 81 -8.06 0.89 -3.39
N TYR A 82 -8.74 0.99 -2.25
CA TYR A 82 -9.99 1.75 -2.14
C TYR A 82 -9.78 3.21 -2.53
N HIS A 83 -8.84 3.90 -1.87
CA HIS A 83 -8.61 5.33 -2.12
C HIS A 83 -8.04 5.59 -3.53
N GLN A 84 -7.22 4.68 -4.06
CA GLN A 84 -6.83 4.70 -5.47
C GLN A 84 -8.05 4.64 -6.39
N GLY A 85 -8.92 3.65 -6.21
CA GLY A 85 -10.12 3.51 -7.05
C GLY A 85 -11.02 4.74 -6.99
N ARG A 86 -11.16 5.34 -5.80
CA ARG A 86 -11.89 6.60 -5.61
C ARG A 86 -11.24 7.77 -6.35
N LEU A 87 -9.93 7.96 -6.24
CA LEU A 87 -9.20 9.01 -6.96
C LEU A 87 -9.38 8.90 -8.47
N LEU A 88 -9.14 7.70 -9.01
CA LEU A 88 -9.29 7.40 -10.43
C LEU A 88 -10.72 7.67 -10.92
N SER A 89 -11.72 7.22 -10.15
CA SER A 89 -13.13 7.41 -10.50
C SER A 89 -13.54 8.88 -10.50
N VAL A 90 -13.09 9.66 -9.50
CA VAL A 90 -13.41 11.08 -9.38
C VAL A 90 -12.72 11.89 -10.48
N GLU A 91 -11.45 11.62 -10.76
CA GLU A 91 -10.72 12.26 -11.86
C GLU A 91 -11.35 11.94 -13.21
N ALA A 92 -11.64 10.66 -13.49
CA ALA A 92 -12.29 10.25 -14.74
C ALA A 92 -13.64 10.93 -14.94
N GLU A 93 -14.46 10.98 -13.88
CA GLU A 93 -15.78 11.62 -13.92
C GLU A 93 -15.67 13.12 -14.16
N LEU A 94 -14.71 13.78 -13.51
CA LEU A 94 -14.44 15.21 -13.71
C LEU A 94 -14.04 15.48 -15.17
N MET A 95 -13.05 14.76 -15.68
CA MET A 95 -12.56 14.95 -17.06
C MET A 95 -13.65 14.66 -18.08
N ARG A 96 -14.44 13.60 -17.89
CA ARG A 96 -15.57 13.24 -18.75
C ARG A 96 -16.64 14.34 -18.79
N ARG A 97 -16.98 14.92 -17.64
CA ARG A 97 -17.95 16.03 -17.57
C ARG A 97 -17.41 17.29 -18.22
N LEU A 98 -16.15 17.64 -17.99
CA LEU A 98 -15.53 18.80 -18.61
C LEU A 98 -15.45 18.66 -20.13
N ALA A 99 -15.07 17.48 -20.64
CA ALA A 99 -15.07 17.19 -22.07
C ALA A 99 -16.46 17.33 -22.72
N SER A 100 -17.54 16.99 -21.98
CA SER A 100 -18.92 17.12 -22.47
C SER A 100 -19.41 18.56 -22.63
N LEU A 101 -18.70 19.55 -22.07
CA LEU A 101 -19.07 20.97 -22.17
C LEU A 101 -18.66 21.60 -23.52
N GLY A 102 -17.85 20.90 -24.34
CA GLY A 102 -17.33 21.42 -25.60
C GLY A 102 -16.23 22.46 -25.42
N GLU A 103 -15.97 23.27 -26.45
CA GLU A 103 -14.96 24.33 -26.40
C GLU A 103 -15.30 25.37 -25.34
N ILE A 104 -14.37 25.57 -24.42
CA ILE A 104 -14.48 26.58 -23.38
C ILE A 104 -13.89 27.88 -23.96
N PRO A 105 -14.57 29.04 -23.89
CA PRO A 105 -14.16 30.27 -24.57
C PRO A 105 -12.97 30.98 -23.89
N LEU A 106 -11.90 30.24 -23.62
CA LEU A 106 -10.67 30.65 -22.93
C LEU A 106 -9.51 30.85 -23.92
N LYS A 107 -9.70 31.66 -24.98
CA LYS A 107 -8.70 31.98 -26.05
C LYS A 107 -7.28 31.43 -25.82
N ASN A 108 -6.35 32.27 -25.31
CA ASN A 108 -4.99 31.90 -24.91
C ASN A 108 -4.83 31.98 -23.38
N SER A 109 -5.93 31.84 -22.65
CA SER A 109 -5.98 32.03 -21.21
C SER A 109 -6.19 30.71 -20.51
N MET A 110 -5.71 30.61 -19.27
CA MET A 110 -5.98 29.48 -18.39
C MET A 110 -6.81 29.94 -17.20
N LEU A 111 -7.81 29.15 -16.83
CA LEU A 111 -8.59 29.36 -15.62
C LEU A 111 -8.23 28.28 -14.61
N GLY A 112 -7.58 28.67 -13.51
CA GLY A 112 -7.40 27.81 -12.35
C GLY A 112 -8.70 27.73 -11.55
N MET A 113 -9.20 26.52 -11.33
CA MET A 113 -10.36 26.24 -10.50
C MET A 113 -9.95 25.42 -9.27
N GLY A 114 -10.33 25.92 -8.09
CA GLY A 114 -10.24 25.19 -6.84
C GLY A 114 -11.54 24.44 -6.52
N GLY A 115 -11.68 24.00 -5.27
CA GLY A 115 -12.90 23.33 -4.80
C GLY A 115 -12.97 21.83 -5.13
N THR A 116 -11.85 21.22 -5.51
CA THR A 116 -11.69 19.78 -5.77
C THR A 116 -11.61 18.95 -4.49
N TYR A 117 -12.39 19.31 -3.46
CA TYR A 117 -12.24 18.79 -2.10
C TYR A 117 -12.31 17.27 -2.00
N ILE A 118 -13.20 16.62 -2.77
CA ILE A 118 -13.29 15.15 -2.79
C ILE A 118 -11.97 14.53 -3.26
N LEU A 119 -11.36 15.08 -4.31
CA LEU A 119 -10.08 14.61 -4.83
C LEU A 119 -8.97 14.80 -3.79
N ASP A 120 -8.96 15.94 -3.11
CA ASP A 120 -7.96 16.24 -2.07
C ASP A 120 -8.11 15.32 -0.84
N PHE A 121 -9.35 15.04 -0.42
CA PHE A 121 -9.64 14.15 0.71
C PHE A 121 -9.17 12.72 0.42
N GLU A 122 -9.54 12.20 -0.76
CA GLU A 122 -9.14 10.86 -1.18
C GLU A 122 -7.63 10.77 -1.37
N TYR A 123 -6.99 11.84 -1.85
CA TYR A 123 -5.53 11.89 -2.02
C TYR A 123 -4.79 11.80 -0.69
N GLN A 124 -5.17 12.59 0.30
CA GLN A 124 -4.53 12.53 1.61
C GLN A 124 -4.78 11.18 2.29
N ALA A 125 -5.99 10.64 2.17
CA ALA A 125 -6.31 9.30 2.67
C ALA A 125 -5.47 8.22 2.00
N TYR A 126 -5.29 8.29 0.67
CA TYR A 126 -4.38 7.41 -0.09
C TYR A 126 -2.95 7.47 0.44
N VAL A 127 -2.37 8.66 0.57
CA VAL A 127 -0.98 8.85 1.05
C VAL A 127 -0.80 8.27 2.45
N MET A 128 -1.76 8.49 3.35
CA MET A 128 -1.73 7.99 4.72
C MET A 128 -1.92 6.47 4.79
N ALA A 129 -2.84 5.90 4.00
CA ALA A 129 -3.04 4.46 3.89
C ALA A 129 -1.78 3.77 3.34
N TYR A 130 -1.14 4.35 2.33
CA TYR A 130 0.08 3.85 1.71
C TYR A 130 1.20 3.75 2.72
N ARG A 131 1.44 4.83 3.46
CA ARG A 131 2.42 4.83 4.55
C ARG A 131 2.11 3.76 5.60
N ARG A 132 0.84 3.68 6.02
CA ARG A 132 0.42 2.72 7.04
C ARG A 132 0.69 1.29 6.59
N CYS A 133 0.46 0.97 5.33
CA CYS A 133 0.76 -0.34 4.76
C CYS A 133 2.24 -0.71 4.89
N LEU A 134 3.15 0.19 4.52
CA LEU A 134 4.60 -0.01 4.67
C LEU A 134 5.01 -0.21 6.13
N ASP A 135 4.49 0.58 7.06
CA ASP A 135 4.82 0.46 8.48
C ASP A 135 4.25 -0.82 9.11
N GLN A 136 3.07 -1.29 8.67
CA GLN A 136 2.53 -2.60 9.05
C GLN A 136 3.39 -3.74 8.51
N LEU A 137 3.86 -3.62 7.27
CA LEU A 137 4.77 -4.60 6.66
C LEU A 137 6.07 -4.71 7.44
N ALA A 138 6.67 -3.58 7.81
CA ALA A 138 7.87 -3.54 8.65
C ALA A 138 7.65 -4.20 10.02
N THR A 139 6.50 -3.90 10.64
CA THR A 139 6.13 -4.47 11.94
C THR A 139 6.00 -5.98 11.85
N ALA A 140 5.27 -6.47 10.85
CA ALA A 140 5.02 -7.90 10.68
C ALA A 140 6.31 -8.68 10.36
N LEU A 141 7.14 -8.19 9.43
CA LEU A 141 8.42 -8.83 9.11
C LEU A 141 9.38 -8.84 10.31
N SER A 142 9.41 -7.76 11.11
CA SER A 142 10.27 -7.69 12.28
C SER A 142 9.90 -8.70 13.38
N ALA A 143 8.65 -9.19 13.38
CA ALA A 143 8.20 -10.18 14.34
C ALA A 143 8.90 -11.53 14.19
N PHE A 144 9.35 -11.89 12.98
CA PHE A 144 10.18 -13.07 12.75
C PHE A 144 11.47 -13.01 13.59
N PHE A 145 12.08 -11.83 13.69
CA PHE A 145 13.27 -11.58 14.50
C PHE A 145 12.96 -11.31 15.98
N LYS A 146 11.69 -11.41 16.40
CA LYS A 146 11.20 -11.07 17.74
C LYS A 146 11.50 -9.61 18.12
N GLU A 147 11.43 -8.71 17.15
CA GLU A 147 11.69 -7.28 17.28
C GLU A 147 10.42 -6.45 17.05
N ARG A 148 10.42 -5.23 17.58
CA ARG A 148 9.35 -4.24 17.34
C ARG A 148 9.87 -3.11 16.47
N ILE A 149 9.72 -3.24 15.15
CA ILE A 149 10.11 -2.21 14.20
C ILE A 149 8.86 -1.66 13.52
N SER A 150 8.42 -0.48 13.97
CA SER A 150 7.19 0.16 13.46
C SER A 150 7.37 1.05 12.24
N SER A 151 8.57 1.08 11.65
CA SER A 151 8.86 1.96 10.52
C SER A 151 9.66 1.26 9.44
N PHE A 152 9.08 1.24 8.22
CA PHE A 152 9.71 0.67 7.03
C PHE A 152 11.03 1.37 6.70
N ARG A 153 11.08 2.70 6.77
CA ARG A 153 12.31 3.49 6.58
C ARG A 153 13.48 3.02 7.45
N SER A 154 13.20 2.71 8.72
CA SER A 154 14.24 2.31 9.68
C SER A 154 14.54 0.82 9.67
N LEU A 155 13.83 0.03 8.86
CA LEU A 155 13.85 -1.43 8.88
C LEU A 155 15.25 -1.99 8.61
N PRO A 156 15.97 -1.61 7.53
CA PRO A 156 17.32 -2.13 7.29
C PRO A 156 18.29 -1.86 8.43
N LYS A 157 18.32 -0.61 8.92
CA LYS A 157 19.22 -0.19 10.00
C LYS A 157 18.98 -0.99 11.28
N LYS A 158 17.71 -1.25 11.63
CA LYS A 158 17.34 -1.98 12.84
C LYS A 158 17.53 -3.50 12.71
N LEU A 159 17.45 -4.03 11.49
CA LEU A 159 17.70 -5.45 11.21
C LEU A 159 19.19 -5.80 11.04
N ALA A 160 20.08 -4.83 10.81
CA ALA A 160 21.48 -5.05 10.41
C ALA A 160 22.29 -6.06 11.26
N ARG A 161 21.95 -6.23 12.54
CA ARG A 161 22.64 -7.15 13.47
C ARG A 161 21.82 -8.39 13.85
N LYS A 162 20.66 -8.60 13.21
CA LYS A 162 19.76 -9.71 13.51
C LYS A 162 20.18 -10.96 12.74
N ARG A 163 19.76 -12.11 13.26
CA ARG A 163 19.97 -13.44 12.68
C ARG A 163 18.59 -14.03 12.37
N PRO A 164 18.45 -14.81 11.29
CA PRO A 164 19.47 -15.21 10.29
C PRO A 164 19.90 -14.05 9.37
N ILE A 165 21.17 -14.02 8.96
CA ILE A 165 21.71 -12.90 8.14
C ILE A 165 21.12 -12.94 6.73
N GLU A 166 20.89 -14.14 6.22
CA GLU A 166 20.38 -14.43 4.89
C GLU A 166 18.99 -13.81 4.72
N VAL A 167 18.11 -13.97 5.72
CA VAL A 167 16.78 -13.38 5.76
C VAL A 167 16.85 -11.85 5.90
N VAL A 168 17.76 -11.33 6.73
CA VAL A 168 17.99 -9.87 6.85
C VAL A 168 18.43 -9.26 5.51
N LYS A 169 19.35 -9.93 4.80
CA LYS A 169 19.85 -9.49 3.49
C LYS A 169 18.73 -9.49 2.46
N ALA A 170 17.93 -10.54 2.39
CA ALA A 170 16.78 -10.65 1.50
C ALA A 170 15.83 -9.45 1.67
N ILE A 171 15.37 -9.19 2.90
CA ILE A 171 14.50 -8.06 3.23
C ILE A 171 15.17 -6.71 2.88
N THR A 172 16.45 -6.54 3.24
CA THR A 172 17.18 -5.27 3.03
C THR A 172 17.43 -4.97 1.56
N ASN A 173 17.68 -6.00 0.75
CA ASN A 173 17.88 -5.86 -0.69
C ASN A 173 16.58 -5.42 -1.36
N THR A 174 15.46 -6.09 -1.07
CA THR A 174 14.15 -5.67 -1.60
C THR A 174 13.79 -4.26 -1.14
N HIS A 175 14.00 -3.93 0.14
CA HIS A 175 13.80 -2.56 0.64
C HIS A 175 14.60 -1.54 -0.18
N SER A 176 15.89 -1.79 -0.42
CA SER A 176 16.77 -0.86 -1.15
C SER A 176 16.35 -0.68 -2.60
N LYS A 177 15.74 -1.69 -3.22
CA LYS A 177 15.21 -1.64 -4.59
C LYS A 177 14.02 -0.70 -4.74
N TYR A 178 13.13 -0.64 -3.74
CA TYR A 178 11.87 0.09 -3.83
C TYR A 178 11.84 1.42 -3.07
N ILE A 179 12.82 1.71 -2.21
CA ILE A 179 12.74 2.86 -1.30
C ILE A 179 12.57 4.21 -2.03
N SER A 180 13.24 4.40 -3.16
CA SER A 180 13.13 5.64 -3.96
C SER A 180 11.73 5.83 -4.56
N ALA A 181 11.04 4.74 -4.93
CA ALA A 181 9.65 4.81 -5.36
C ALA A 181 8.69 5.29 -4.25
N PHE A 182 9.15 5.30 -2.99
CA PHE A 182 8.36 5.65 -1.82
C PHE A 182 8.73 6.99 -1.19
N GLU A 183 9.57 7.81 -1.85
CA GLU A 183 10.00 9.14 -1.39
C GLU A 183 8.83 10.04 -0.95
N PHE A 184 7.69 9.98 -1.67
CA PHE A 184 6.50 10.77 -1.33
C PHE A 184 5.89 10.44 0.05
N VAL A 185 6.16 9.25 0.61
CA VAL A 185 5.74 8.81 1.95
C VAL A 185 6.92 8.59 2.92
N MET A 186 8.15 8.80 2.43
CA MET A 186 9.40 8.57 3.15
C MET A 186 10.26 9.83 3.02
N SER A 187 10.32 10.63 4.08
CA SER A 187 11.14 11.85 4.05
C SER A 187 12.61 11.51 3.81
N GLU A 188 13.21 12.14 2.80
CA GLU A 188 14.64 12.06 2.49
C GLU A 188 15.36 13.32 2.94
N ASP A 189 16.57 13.16 3.47
CA ASP A 189 17.62 14.17 3.59
C ASP A 189 17.17 15.62 3.89
N GLY A 190 16.38 15.77 4.96
CA GLY A 190 16.01 17.08 5.52
C GLY A 190 14.76 17.72 4.92
N ALA A 191 14.19 17.18 3.83
CA ALA A 191 12.93 17.65 3.27
C ALA A 191 11.74 16.79 3.76
N PRO A 192 10.62 17.40 4.21
CA PRO A 192 9.43 16.64 4.58
C PRO A 192 8.77 16.06 3.33
N SER A 193 8.54 14.75 3.34
CA SER A 193 7.72 14.06 2.32
C SER A 193 6.28 14.59 2.29
N VAL A 194 5.52 14.27 1.23
CA VAL A 194 4.11 14.64 1.11
C VAL A 194 3.32 14.15 2.32
N ARG A 195 3.57 12.91 2.74
CA ARG A 195 2.98 12.36 3.95
C ARG A 195 3.29 13.20 5.19
N ASP A 196 4.54 13.60 5.39
CA ASP A 196 4.92 14.39 6.57
C ASP A 196 4.28 15.78 6.55
N ARG A 197 4.18 16.40 5.36
CA ARG A 197 3.42 17.64 5.14
C ARG A 197 1.96 17.48 5.59
N ILE A 198 1.27 16.45 5.10
CA ILE A 198 -0.12 16.13 5.46
C ILE A 198 -0.26 15.89 6.97
N ALA A 199 0.64 15.11 7.58
CA ALA A 199 0.50 14.68 8.95
C ALA A 199 0.79 15.79 9.98
N HIS A 200 1.62 16.77 9.63
CA HIS A 200 2.21 17.68 10.63
C HIS A 200 2.20 19.16 10.28
N PHE A 201 2.06 19.54 9.00
CA PHE A 201 2.34 20.91 8.58
C PHE A 201 1.17 21.58 7.87
N GLU A 202 0.53 20.91 6.91
CA GLU A 202 -0.44 21.56 6.05
C GLU A 202 -1.38 20.58 5.34
N PHE A 203 -2.45 21.14 4.79
CA PHE A 203 -3.32 20.44 3.87
C PHE A 203 -2.65 20.39 2.48
N VAL A 204 -2.41 19.20 1.95
CA VAL A 204 -1.79 19.01 0.63
C VAL A 204 -2.87 18.61 -0.38
N PRO A 205 -3.14 19.43 -1.42
CA PRO A 205 -4.11 19.10 -2.45
C PRO A 205 -3.55 18.06 -3.43
N ALA A 206 -4.43 17.32 -4.10
CA ALA A 206 -4.08 16.37 -5.15
C ALA A 206 -3.52 17.09 -6.39
N GLY A 207 -4.05 18.28 -6.67
CA GLY A 207 -3.67 19.14 -7.79
C GLY A 207 -4.65 20.30 -7.93
N THR A 208 -4.30 21.27 -8.76
CA THR A 208 -5.20 22.37 -9.15
C THR A 208 -5.74 22.08 -10.54
N LEU A 209 -7.07 22.16 -10.69
CA LEU A 209 -7.71 22.04 -11.99
C LEU A 209 -7.41 23.30 -12.81
N ASN A 210 -6.77 23.12 -13.96
CA ASN A 210 -6.50 24.17 -14.92
C ASN A 210 -7.31 23.91 -16.17
N ILE A 211 -8.20 24.85 -16.49
CA ILE A 211 -9.04 24.81 -17.68
C ILE A 211 -8.38 25.66 -18.77
N ARG A 212 -8.32 25.12 -19.98
CA ARG A 212 -7.75 25.68 -21.19
C ARG A 212 -8.78 25.67 -22.32
N ALA A 213 -8.48 26.33 -23.44
CA ALA A 213 -9.30 26.27 -24.65
C ALA A 213 -9.42 24.85 -25.23
N ASP A 214 -8.39 24.02 -25.06
CA ASP A 214 -8.26 22.66 -25.60
C ASP A 214 -8.60 21.55 -24.60
N GLY A 215 -9.02 21.89 -23.37
CA GLY A 215 -9.42 20.91 -22.37
C GLY A 215 -9.11 21.31 -20.94
N ALA A 216 -9.04 20.32 -20.05
CA ALA A 216 -8.74 20.54 -18.64
C ALA A 216 -7.67 19.56 -18.14
N ILE A 217 -6.81 20.03 -17.23
CA ILE A 217 -5.68 19.28 -16.69
C ILE A 217 -5.51 19.54 -15.20
N LEU A 218 -4.92 18.58 -14.48
CA LEU A 218 -4.49 18.76 -13.09
C LEU A 218 -3.00 19.11 -13.06
N VAL A 219 -2.64 20.12 -12.25
CA VAL A 219 -1.26 20.64 -12.15
C VAL A 219 -0.88 20.86 -10.70
N GLY A 220 0.39 20.66 -10.37
CA GLY A 220 0.95 20.87 -9.04
C GLY A 220 0.49 19.81 -8.05
N GLY A 221 0.10 20.24 -6.85
CA GLY A 221 -0.31 19.35 -5.77
C GLY A 221 0.84 18.60 -5.11
N GLY A 222 0.50 17.61 -4.26
CA GLY A 222 1.49 16.76 -3.60
C GLY A 222 2.36 15.95 -4.58
N GLU A 223 1.82 15.68 -5.77
CA GLU A 223 2.50 14.92 -6.83
C GLU A 223 3.35 15.77 -7.77
N ASN A 224 3.31 17.10 -7.63
CA ASN A 224 4.01 18.04 -8.52
C ASN A 224 3.73 17.77 -10.01
N LEU A 225 2.44 17.64 -10.36
CA LEU A 225 1.98 17.38 -11.73
C LEU A 225 2.40 18.53 -12.66
N ASN A 226 3.01 18.23 -13.81
CA ASN A 226 3.61 19.24 -14.69
C ASN A 226 2.84 19.41 -16.01
N PHE A 227 2.94 20.62 -16.59
CA PHE A 227 2.38 20.96 -17.91
C PHE A 227 3.10 20.27 -19.07
N ASP A 228 4.40 19.98 -18.94
CA ASP A 228 5.28 19.62 -20.07
C ASP A 228 5.16 18.16 -20.52
N GLN A 229 4.42 17.31 -19.80
CA GLN A 229 4.25 15.90 -20.13
C GLN A 229 3.04 15.61 -21.04
N ILE A 230 2.35 16.65 -21.51
CA ILE A 230 1.07 16.53 -22.21
C ILE A 230 1.30 16.26 -23.70
N SER A 231 1.25 14.99 -24.08
CA SER A 231 1.08 14.55 -25.47
C SER A 231 -0.39 14.17 -25.74
N GLY A 232 -1.35 15.06 -25.44
CA GLY A 232 -2.74 14.87 -25.88
C GLY A 232 -3.84 15.38 -24.93
N PRO A 233 -5.07 15.54 -25.44
CA PRO A 233 -6.22 16.17 -24.75
C PRO A 233 -6.85 15.36 -23.59
N GLU A 234 -6.32 14.18 -23.25
CA GLU A 234 -6.91 13.24 -22.25
C GLU A 234 -5.90 12.76 -21.19
N THR A 235 -5.03 13.63 -20.69
CA THR A 235 -3.95 13.19 -19.79
C THR A 235 -4.42 13.13 -18.32
N MET A 236 -4.91 11.96 -17.91
CA MET A 236 -5.14 11.60 -16.50
C MET A 236 -3.80 11.33 -15.77
N GLU A 237 -2.97 12.35 -15.63
CA GLU A 237 -1.61 12.20 -15.05
C GLU A 237 -1.64 11.87 -13.56
N LEU A 238 -2.66 12.32 -12.80
CA LEU A 238 -2.80 11.94 -11.40
C LEU A 238 -3.10 10.44 -11.31
N ALA A 239 -4.12 9.94 -12.01
CA ALA A 239 -4.43 8.52 -12.06
C ALA A 239 -3.22 7.65 -12.44
N LYS A 240 -2.46 8.06 -13.46
CA LYS A 240 -1.24 7.37 -13.87
C LYS A 240 -0.19 7.35 -12.78
N THR A 241 0.05 8.49 -12.12
CA THR A 241 1.01 8.61 -11.01
C THR A 241 0.60 7.72 -9.83
N ILE A 242 -0.67 7.76 -9.44
CA ILE A 242 -1.23 6.94 -8.36
C ILE A 242 -1.18 5.45 -8.71
N ASN A 243 -1.50 5.07 -9.96
CA ASN A 243 -1.39 3.69 -10.43
C ASN A 243 0.04 3.16 -10.33
N ASN A 244 1.02 3.93 -10.80
CA ASN A 244 2.43 3.55 -10.74
C ASN A 244 2.90 3.35 -9.30
N LYS A 245 2.48 4.22 -8.38
CA LYS A 245 2.80 4.09 -6.95
C LYS A 245 2.15 2.84 -6.34
N THR A 246 0.87 2.60 -6.58
CA THR A 246 0.23 1.39 -6.04
C THR A 246 0.84 0.12 -6.62
N LEU A 247 1.21 0.12 -7.91
CA LEU A 247 1.94 -0.98 -8.53
C LEU A 247 3.29 -1.21 -7.88
N ALA A 248 4.04 -0.15 -7.56
CA ALA A 248 5.31 -0.25 -6.85
C ALA A 248 5.13 -0.83 -5.43
N LEU A 249 4.08 -0.44 -4.72
CA LEU A 249 3.74 -1.01 -3.41
C LEU A 249 3.44 -2.51 -3.51
N HIS A 250 2.57 -2.90 -4.44
CA HIS A 250 2.21 -4.31 -4.66
C HIS A 250 3.42 -5.14 -5.05
N SER A 251 4.26 -4.63 -5.96
CA SER A 251 5.50 -5.28 -6.39
C SER A 251 6.47 -5.46 -5.23
N CYS A 252 6.62 -4.45 -4.37
CA CYS A 252 7.42 -4.56 -3.15
C CYS A 252 6.87 -5.61 -2.19
N ILE A 253 5.55 -5.65 -1.95
CA ILE A 253 4.92 -6.66 -1.08
C ILE A 253 5.13 -8.08 -1.66
N SER A 254 4.93 -8.24 -2.97
CA SER A 254 5.13 -9.52 -3.65
C SER A 254 6.57 -10.01 -3.54
N GLU A 255 7.51 -9.14 -3.90
CA GLU A 255 8.94 -9.49 -3.89
C GLU A 255 9.45 -9.73 -2.46
N ILE A 256 9.07 -8.91 -1.49
CA ILE A 256 9.55 -9.09 -0.11
C ILE A 256 9.02 -10.37 0.52
N PHE A 257 7.77 -10.77 0.22
CA PHE A 257 7.24 -12.05 0.68
C PHE A 257 7.95 -13.21 0.00
N ASN A 258 8.18 -13.15 -1.31
CA ASN A 258 8.91 -14.17 -2.05
C ASN A 258 10.32 -14.37 -1.50
N GLU A 259 11.09 -13.29 -1.36
CA GLU A 259 12.46 -13.29 -0.85
C GLU A 259 12.52 -13.72 0.63
N PHE A 260 11.56 -13.29 1.45
CA PHE A 260 11.42 -13.76 2.83
C PHE A 260 11.18 -15.28 2.89
N ILE A 261 10.19 -15.79 2.16
CA ILE A 261 9.84 -17.22 2.15
C ILE A 261 11.03 -18.07 1.70
N GLN A 262 11.69 -17.67 0.60
CA GLN A 262 12.84 -18.40 0.06
C GLN A 262 14.01 -18.41 1.04
N SER A 263 14.36 -17.25 1.60
CA SER A 263 15.50 -17.13 2.53
C SER A 263 15.26 -17.85 3.86
N VAL A 264 14.04 -17.84 4.40
CA VAL A 264 13.69 -18.59 5.61
C VAL A 264 13.72 -20.10 5.34
N THR A 265 13.17 -20.54 4.22
CA THR A 265 13.17 -21.96 3.82
C THR A 265 14.61 -22.49 3.69
N ALA A 266 15.48 -21.75 3.00
CA ALA A 266 16.89 -22.12 2.84
C ALA A 266 17.63 -22.16 4.19
N TRP A 267 17.35 -21.22 5.08
CA TRP A 267 17.92 -21.21 6.43
C TRP A 267 17.48 -22.43 7.26
N GLU A 268 16.20 -22.81 7.19
CA GLU A 268 15.68 -23.98 7.89
C GLU A 268 16.30 -25.28 7.38
N GLN A 269 16.42 -25.43 6.06
CA GLN A 269 17.09 -26.60 5.46
C GLN A 269 18.56 -26.69 5.88
N GLY A 270 19.31 -25.59 5.78
CA GLY A 270 20.72 -25.55 6.21
C GLY A 270 20.93 -25.69 7.72
N THR A 271 19.88 -25.53 8.53
CA THR A 271 19.91 -25.82 9.97
C THR A 271 19.61 -27.29 10.26
N LYS A 272 18.88 -28.00 9.39
CA LYS A 272 18.59 -29.44 9.51
C LYS A 272 19.75 -30.34 9.09
N GLU A 273 20.65 -29.82 8.25
CA GLU A 273 21.84 -30.54 7.76
C GLU A 273 23.07 -30.43 8.69
N LYS A 274 22.95 -29.71 9.81
CA LYS A 274 24.00 -29.54 10.83
C LYS A 274 23.64 -30.23 12.13
#